data_AF-M2SCF6-F1
#
_entry.id   AF-M2SCF6-F1
#
_cell.length_a   1.000
_cell.length_b   1.000
_cell.length_c   1.000
_cell.angle_alpha   90.00
_cell.angle_beta   90.00
_cell.angle_gamma   90.00
#
_symmetry.space_group_name_H-M   'P 1'
#
loop_
_entity.id
_entity.type
_entity.pdbx_description
1 polymer ?
#
loop_
_entity_poly.entity_id
_entity_poly.type
_entity_poly.pdbx_seq_one_letter_code
_entity_poly.pdbx_strand_id
1 'polypeptide(L)'
;MLSQLLPLLSLLPLAIAQSQVQELAPPPVLLSTAKSGVIPALPTATPFTGVDTLQGAIISPLPPAPGYLPNATGGLEGTATASPDQPSSTYRAVLPDVQYNPYVNTNVTGTIDAAGDPQGVRFTVNITNLPDQAQFGPFAWHIHALPVPDDGNCTATLGHLDPTNRGELYMCDASAPETCQVGDLAGKHGGKITSEGSFETQFVDPYLSVEQGSEGYFGGLAFVLHTGNTTRITCANFEVVQGENATNSTGGVASPTQSGMPEFTGAARKVTSGTVALALIAATNPATRIFVTLSAMEALLSLAFDNIASKDTQKIRKGLRQIEGMLAQICLSGAKSKPSTPGHHRNASAITLSEQQQQQQATAKKLGQLSDDLAFREFFRLQEGFEWNVVTRVADCLDRLLGMGSSKDGQNDILILSSLSNIQGLLLLHPPSRIIFGREVYMNLLLDLLDPYNCPAIQSQALLVLVSALLATPQNTRIFEHMDGLLTVTSLFKDEETTQGVKVKLLEFLYFYLMPEMPVSGPQRGRDKVRSAMDRRGSTDDGSNGVRKHTRSQAEKQHMLGKYLNNVDALVEDLQESAPFTNVAC
;
A
#
# COMPACT_ATOMS: atom_id res chain seq x y z
N MET A 1 -7.47 -80.12 9.86
CA MET A 1 -8.35 -79.89 11.03
C MET A 1 -9.04 -78.56 10.85
N LEU A 2 -10.37 -78.57 10.98
CA LEU A 2 -11.32 -77.49 11.28
C LEU A 2 -11.02 -76.07 10.72
N SER A 3 -11.87 -75.55 9.82
CA SER A 3 -13.12 -74.81 10.14
C SER A 3 -12.82 -73.47 10.82
N GLN A 4 -13.37 -72.31 10.42
CA GLN A 4 -14.56 -72.03 9.63
C GLN A 4 -14.73 -70.49 9.46
N LEU A 5 -15.44 -70.10 8.38
CA LEU A 5 -16.36 -68.93 8.20
C LEU A 5 -15.73 -67.50 8.07
N LEU A 6 -15.62 -66.81 6.91
CA LEU A 6 -16.58 -66.29 5.88
C LEU A 6 -17.65 -65.30 6.43
N PRO A 7 -18.20 -64.30 5.66
CA PRO A 7 -17.82 -63.76 4.33
C PRO A 7 -18.14 -62.26 3.98
N LEU A 8 -17.72 -61.88 2.76
CA LEU A 8 -18.44 -61.14 1.67
C LEU A 8 -18.80 -59.64 1.77
N LEU A 9 -18.23 -58.87 0.83
CA LEU A 9 -18.84 -57.99 -0.22
C LEU A 9 -17.82 -56.89 -0.57
N SER A 10 -17.41 -56.58 -1.80
CA SER A 10 -17.78 -56.98 -3.16
C SER A 10 -16.66 -56.53 -4.11
N LEU A 11 -16.48 -57.27 -5.20
CA LEU A 11 -15.46 -57.11 -6.24
C LEU A 11 -15.69 -55.91 -7.19
N LEU A 12 -14.56 -55.39 -7.69
CA LEU A 12 -14.22 -54.77 -9.01
C LEU A 12 -15.21 -54.99 -10.19
N PRO A 13 -15.21 -54.20 -11.30
CA PRO A 13 -13.99 -53.74 -12.03
C PRO A 13 -14.05 -52.46 -12.92
N LEU A 14 -12.86 -52.12 -13.44
CA LEU A 14 -12.49 -51.55 -14.76
C LEU A 14 -13.00 -50.19 -15.29
N ALA A 15 -12.00 -49.46 -15.80
CA ALA A 15 -12.07 -48.29 -16.67
C ALA A 15 -12.89 -48.49 -17.95
N ILE A 16 -13.61 -47.45 -18.36
CA ILE A 16 -13.49 -46.67 -19.60
C ILE A 16 -14.78 -45.85 -19.74
N ALA A 17 -14.67 -44.52 -19.66
CA ALA A 17 -15.53 -43.57 -20.38
C ALA A 17 -14.90 -42.18 -20.28
N GLN A 18 -14.15 -41.79 -21.32
CA GLN A 18 -13.96 -40.39 -21.64
C GLN A 18 -15.25 -39.83 -22.24
N SER A 19 -15.44 -38.52 -22.02
CA SER A 19 -16.41 -37.63 -22.68
C SER A 19 -17.82 -37.62 -22.09
N GLN A 20 -18.10 -36.66 -21.21
CA GLN A 20 -19.02 -35.53 -21.46
C GLN A 20 -19.32 -34.77 -20.15
N VAL A 21 -18.46 -33.82 -19.77
CA VAL A 21 -18.86 -32.50 -19.25
C VAL A 21 -17.73 -31.55 -19.63
N GLN A 22 -18.01 -30.68 -20.60
CA GLN A 22 -17.21 -29.50 -20.86
C GLN A 22 -17.66 -28.45 -19.86
N GLU A 23 -16.89 -28.27 -18.78
CA GLU A 23 -17.11 -27.14 -17.88
C GLU A 23 -16.64 -25.89 -18.64
N LEU A 24 -17.58 -24.98 -18.89
CA LEU A 24 -17.32 -23.70 -19.51
C LEU A 24 -16.26 -22.98 -18.67
N ALA A 25 -15.34 -22.28 -19.34
CA ALA A 25 -14.45 -21.35 -18.67
C ALA A 25 -15.30 -20.45 -17.74
N PRO A 26 -14.89 -20.26 -16.48
CA PRO A 26 -15.61 -19.36 -15.58
C PRO A 26 -15.72 -17.99 -16.27
N PRO A 27 -16.87 -17.31 -16.15
CA PRO A 27 -17.00 -15.97 -16.70
C PRO A 27 -15.89 -15.09 -16.10
N PRO A 28 -15.33 -14.14 -16.88
CA PRO A 28 -14.34 -13.21 -16.33
C PRO A 28 -14.96 -12.49 -15.14
N VAL A 29 -14.40 -12.72 -13.96
CA VAL A 29 -14.75 -11.97 -12.75
C VAL A 29 -14.20 -10.56 -12.96
N LEU A 30 -15.10 -9.61 -13.20
CA LEU A 30 -14.78 -8.19 -13.13
C LEU A 30 -14.38 -7.89 -11.68
N LEU A 31 -13.10 -7.58 -11.46
CA LEU A 31 -12.55 -7.16 -10.17
C LEU A 31 -13.04 -5.73 -9.84
N SER A 32 -14.31 -5.61 -9.46
CA SER A 32 -14.76 -4.49 -8.64
C SER A 32 -14.61 -4.89 -7.18
N THR A 33 -13.75 -4.14 -6.48
CA THR A 33 -13.60 -4.08 -5.02
C THR A 33 -13.03 -5.31 -4.30
N ALA A 34 -11.70 -5.40 -4.24
CA ALA A 34 -10.98 -6.01 -3.12
C ALA A 34 -9.73 -5.16 -2.83
N LYS A 35 -9.79 -4.34 -1.77
CA LYS A 35 -8.65 -3.60 -1.22
C LYS A 35 -8.04 -4.49 -0.13
N SER A 36 -7.08 -5.30 -0.56
CA SER A 36 -6.17 -6.07 0.29
C SER A 36 -4.84 -6.22 -0.44
N GLY A 37 -3.74 -5.95 0.24
CA GLY A 37 -2.40 -5.93 -0.33
C GLY A 37 -1.78 -7.31 -0.57
N VAL A 38 -2.42 -8.20 -1.34
CA VAL A 38 -1.79 -9.45 -1.81
C VAL A 38 -1.95 -9.60 -3.32
N ILE A 39 -0.80 -9.82 -4.01
CA ILE A 39 -0.71 -10.05 -5.45
C ILE A 39 -1.17 -11.50 -5.75
N PRO A 40 -2.12 -11.74 -6.68
CA PRO A 40 -2.40 -13.07 -7.19
C PRO A 40 -1.36 -13.43 -8.28
N ALA A 41 -0.57 -14.49 -8.06
CA ALA A 41 0.17 -15.15 -9.13
C ALA A 41 0.09 -16.67 -8.96
N LEU A 42 -0.39 -17.35 -10.01
CA LEU A 42 -0.38 -18.81 -10.14
C LEU A 42 1.00 -19.27 -10.62
N PRO A 43 1.69 -20.23 -9.97
CA PRO A 43 2.89 -20.82 -10.53
C PRO A 43 2.54 -21.98 -11.46
N THR A 44 3.03 -21.93 -12.70
CA THR A 44 3.06 -23.09 -13.58
C THR A 44 4.41 -23.80 -13.41
N ALA A 45 4.37 -25.09 -13.08
CA ALA A 45 5.45 -26.07 -12.97
C ALA A 45 6.34 -26.04 -11.69
N THR A 46 6.08 -27.01 -10.80
CA THR A 46 6.95 -27.46 -9.70
C THR A 46 8.03 -28.42 -10.23
N PRO A 47 9.19 -28.53 -9.56
CA PRO A 47 9.32 -29.59 -8.56
C PRO A 47 10.29 -29.23 -7.41
N PHE A 48 9.84 -29.05 -6.16
CA PHE A 48 10.61 -29.41 -4.94
C PHE A 48 9.73 -29.32 -3.69
N THR A 49 10.03 -30.20 -2.74
CA THR A 49 9.24 -30.64 -1.57
C THR A 49 9.39 -29.72 -0.34
N GLY A 50 8.99 -28.45 -0.45
CA GLY A 50 8.78 -27.58 0.70
C GLY A 50 7.41 -27.85 1.33
N VAL A 51 7.32 -27.84 2.66
CA VAL A 51 6.05 -28.07 3.37
C VAL A 51 5.13 -26.86 3.13
N ASP A 52 3.92 -27.12 2.62
CA ASP A 52 2.90 -26.09 2.40
C ASP A 52 2.54 -25.40 3.71
N THR A 53 2.84 -24.10 3.84
CA THR A 53 2.13 -23.23 4.79
C THR A 53 0.97 -22.61 4.04
N LEU A 54 -0.25 -22.89 4.52
CA LEU A 54 -1.48 -22.31 4.00
C LEU A 54 -1.37 -20.77 4.01
N GLN A 55 -1.75 -20.15 2.88
CA GLN A 55 -1.82 -18.70 2.59
C GLN A 55 -0.52 -17.95 2.21
N GLY A 56 -0.07 -18.17 0.96
CA GLY A 56 0.12 -17.08 -0.03
C GLY A 56 1.22 -16.02 0.15
N ALA A 57 1.99 -16.01 1.23
CA ALA A 57 3.15 -15.11 1.38
C ALA A 57 4.46 -15.91 1.39
N ILE A 58 5.29 -15.75 0.35
CA ILE A 58 6.71 -16.10 0.45
C ILE A 58 7.38 -14.99 1.26
N ILE A 59 7.61 -15.23 2.55
CA ILE A 59 8.44 -14.36 3.37
C ILE A 59 9.87 -14.45 2.80
N SER A 60 10.35 -13.36 2.20
CA SER A 60 11.78 -13.22 1.91
C SER A 60 12.49 -12.96 3.24
N PRO A 61 13.51 -13.74 3.63
CA PRO A 61 14.32 -13.46 4.81
C PRO A 61 15.27 -12.30 4.49
N LEU A 62 14.72 -11.12 4.22
CA LEU A 62 15.49 -9.89 4.13
C LEU A 62 15.65 -9.34 5.55
N PRO A 63 16.84 -8.83 5.91
CA PRO A 63 17.01 -8.10 7.16
C PRO A 63 16.04 -6.89 7.16
N PRO A 64 15.46 -6.54 8.31
CA PRO A 64 14.50 -5.44 8.42
C PRO A 64 15.08 -4.17 7.81
N ALA A 65 14.26 -3.47 7.02
CA ALA A 65 14.65 -2.18 6.45
C ALA A 65 15.12 -1.25 7.59
N PRO A 66 16.10 -0.35 7.37
CA PRO A 66 16.70 0.48 8.43
C PRO A 66 15.70 1.32 9.26
N GLY A 67 14.49 1.51 8.74
CA GLY A 67 13.36 2.15 9.42
C GLY A 67 12.40 1.19 10.13
N TYR A 68 12.71 -0.09 10.30
CA TYR A 68 11.96 -1.10 11.08
C TYR A 68 12.79 -1.67 12.24
N LEU A 69 13.96 -1.09 12.51
CA LEU A 69 14.75 -1.44 13.67
C LEU A 69 14.13 -0.80 14.93
N PRO A 70 14.15 -1.49 16.09
CA PRO A 70 13.69 -0.90 17.35
C PRO A 70 14.36 0.46 17.59
N ASN A 71 13.57 1.50 17.85
CA ASN A 71 14.01 2.87 18.10
C ASN A 71 14.56 3.67 16.88
N ALA A 72 14.34 3.21 15.64
CA ALA A 72 14.51 4.06 14.46
C ALA A 72 13.27 4.94 14.27
N THR A 73 13.42 6.19 13.80
CA THR A 73 12.28 7.08 13.52
C THR A 73 11.33 6.46 12.49
N GLY A 74 10.13 6.04 12.93
CA GLY A 74 9.14 5.33 12.11
C GLY A 74 9.27 3.80 12.10
N GLY A 75 10.16 3.23 12.92
CA GLY A 75 10.33 1.79 13.08
C GLY A 75 9.52 1.18 14.20
N LEU A 76 9.76 -0.10 14.44
CA LEU A 76 9.14 -0.84 15.54
C LEU A 76 9.36 -0.03 16.83
N GLU A 77 8.28 0.40 17.48
CA GLU A 77 8.35 1.13 18.74
C GLU A 77 8.65 0.19 19.94
N GLY A 78 9.00 -1.06 19.64
CA GLY A 78 9.32 -2.11 20.59
C GLY A 78 8.39 -3.31 20.42
N THR A 79 8.25 -4.07 21.49
CA THR A 79 7.24 -5.12 21.64
C THR A 79 6.11 -4.61 22.53
N ALA A 80 4.91 -5.15 22.34
CA ALA A 80 3.76 -4.80 23.15
C ALA A 80 4.04 -5.13 24.63
N THR A 81 3.71 -4.19 25.51
CA THR A 81 3.87 -4.39 26.96
C THR A 81 2.62 -5.08 27.50
N ALA A 82 2.80 -6.16 28.24
CA ALA A 82 1.69 -6.84 28.88
C ALA A 82 1.04 -5.94 29.96
N SER A 83 -0.28 -5.99 30.04
CA SER A 83 -1.12 -5.24 30.98
C SER A 83 -1.87 -6.23 31.89
N PRO A 84 -1.20 -6.83 32.90
CA PRO A 84 -1.85 -7.73 33.86
C PRO A 84 -2.78 -6.97 34.82
N ASP A 85 -3.48 -7.70 35.69
CA ASP A 85 -4.32 -7.15 36.76
C ASP A 85 -5.40 -6.18 36.27
N GLN A 86 -6.04 -6.50 35.14
CA GLN A 86 -7.07 -5.64 34.55
C GLN A 86 -8.31 -5.52 35.46
N PRO A 87 -8.96 -4.34 35.50
CA PRO A 87 -10.20 -4.14 36.24
C PRO A 87 -11.33 -5.00 35.65
N SER A 88 -12.28 -5.43 36.48
CA SER A 88 -13.36 -6.35 36.06
C SER A 88 -14.44 -5.73 35.16
N SER A 89 -14.14 -4.63 34.47
CA SER A 89 -15.04 -4.05 33.48
C SER A 89 -15.16 -5.00 32.27
N THR A 90 -16.38 -5.07 31.73
CA THR A 90 -16.69 -5.87 30.56
C THR A 90 -17.09 -4.96 29.42
N TYR A 91 -16.49 -5.16 28.26
CA TYR A 91 -16.87 -4.55 27.00
C TYR A 91 -17.44 -5.62 26.08
N ARG A 92 -18.49 -5.29 25.35
CA ARG A 92 -19.16 -6.19 24.41
C ARG A 92 -19.25 -5.54 23.04
N ALA A 93 -18.80 -6.25 22.02
CA ALA A 93 -19.10 -5.93 20.63
C ALA A 93 -20.20 -6.87 20.12
N VAL A 94 -21.30 -6.30 19.64
CA VAL A 94 -22.43 -7.04 19.06
C VAL A 94 -22.41 -6.85 17.55
N LEU A 95 -22.15 -7.92 16.81
CA LEU A 95 -22.15 -7.87 15.35
C LEU A 95 -23.58 -7.55 14.86
N PRO A 96 -23.72 -6.57 13.95
CA PRO A 96 -25.04 -6.12 13.51
C PRO A 96 -25.78 -7.23 12.75
N ASP A 97 -27.10 -7.19 12.78
CA ASP A 97 -27.98 -8.02 11.97
C ASP A 97 -28.21 -7.41 10.56
N VAL A 98 -27.29 -6.57 10.09
CA VAL A 98 -27.29 -6.03 8.73
C VAL A 98 -26.01 -6.40 7.99
N GLN A 99 -26.20 -6.77 6.72
CA GLN A 99 -25.10 -7.17 5.86
C GLN A 99 -24.32 -5.93 5.41
N TYR A 100 -23.12 -5.73 5.97
CA TYR A 100 -22.20 -4.70 5.51
C TYR A 100 -21.67 -5.00 4.11
N ASN A 101 -21.22 -6.24 3.88
CA ASN A 101 -20.68 -6.66 2.60
C ASN A 101 -21.70 -7.50 1.80
N PRO A 102 -22.33 -6.94 0.74
CA PRO A 102 -23.36 -7.64 -0.03
C PRO A 102 -22.84 -8.89 -0.76
N TYR A 103 -21.52 -9.02 -0.96
CA TYR A 103 -20.93 -10.10 -1.77
C TYR A 103 -20.80 -11.44 -1.04
N VAL A 104 -20.87 -11.48 0.30
CA VAL A 104 -20.78 -12.74 1.07
C VAL A 104 -22.13 -13.45 1.24
N ASN A 105 -23.22 -12.88 0.71
CA ASN A 105 -24.59 -13.42 0.71
C ASN A 105 -25.08 -14.02 2.04
N THR A 106 -24.54 -13.54 3.16
CA THR A 106 -24.82 -14.01 4.52
C THR A 106 -24.73 -12.83 5.48
N ASN A 107 -25.46 -12.93 6.57
CA ASN A 107 -25.48 -11.92 7.61
C ASN A 107 -24.81 -12.48 8.86
N VAL A 108 -23.52 -12.18 9.00
CA VAL A 108 -22.71 -12.71 10.10
C VAL A 108 -23.09 -12.01 11.39
N THR A 109 -23.61 -12.77 12.35
CA THR A 109 -24.13 -12.29 13.63
C THR A 109 -23.39 -12.93 14.79
N GLY A 110 -23.29 -12.25 15.93
CA GLY A 110 -22.56 -12.78 17.07
C GLY A 110 -22.18 -11.72 18.10
N THR A 111 -21.49 -12.16 19.14
CA THR A 111 -21.03 -11.32 20.24
C THR A 111 -19.58 -11.61 20.59
N ILE A 112 -18.82 -10.56 20.87
CA ILE A 112 -17.47 -10.65 21.40
C ILE A 112 -17.47 -9.96 22.76
N ASP A 113 -17.36 -10.75 23.82
CA ASP A 113 -17.23 -10.28 25.19
C ASP A 113 -15.78 -10.19 25.60
N ALA A 114 -15.37 -9.05 26.14
CA ALA A 114 -14.01 -8.79 26.60
C ALA A 114 -14.07 -8.27 28.03
N ALA A 115 -13.64 -9.09 28.99
CA ALA A 115 -13.66 -8.76 30.41
C ALA A 115 -12.24 -8.72 30.97
N GLY A 116 -11.94 -7.76 31.84
CA GLY A 116 -10.65 -7.77 32.53
C GLY A 116 -10.43 -9.04 33.37
N ASP A 117 -9.18 -9.46 33.39
CA ASP A 117 -8.67 -10.69 34.00
C ASP A 117 -7.30 -10.39 34.67
N PRO A 118 -6.91 -11.11 35.73
CA PRO A 118 -5.58 -10.95 36.32
C PRO A 118 -4.41 -11.12 35.33
N GLN A 119 -4.61 -11.85 34.23
CA GLN A 119 -3.57 -12.08 33.22
C GLN A 119 -3.71 -11.18 31.97
N GLY A 120 -4.68 -10.26 31.93
CA GLY A 120 -4.96 -9.42 30.77
C GLY A 120 -6.45 -9.25 30.52
N VAL A 121 -6.88 -9.38 29.28
CA VAL A 121 -8.29 -9.29 28.89
C VAL A 121 -8.77 -10.64 28.39
N ARG A 122 -9.78 -11.19 29.05
CA ARG A 122 -10.42 -12.45 28.66
C ARG A 122 -11.48 -12.19 27.61
N PHE A 123 -11.27 -12.74 26.42
CA PHE A 123 -12.20 -12.70 25.31
C PHE A 123 -13.05 -13.97 25.26
N THR A 124 -14.35 -13.81 25.04
CA THR A 124 -15.29 -14.88 24.67
C THR A 124 -15.95 -14.48 23.36
N VAL A 125 -15.61 -15.19 22.29
CA VAL A 125 -16.05 -14.90 20.93
C VAL A 125 -17.10 -15.92 20.54
N ASN A 126 -18.27 -15.47 20.11
CA ASN A 126 -19.31 -16.32 19.55
C ASN A 126 -19.82 -15.69 18.25
N ILE A 127 -19.59 -16.36 17.13
CA ILE A 127 -19.97 -15.91 15.78
C ILE A 127 -20.79 -17.00 15.12
N THR A 128 -21.85 -16.60 14.43
CA THR A 128 -22.80 -17.46 13.73
C THR A 128 -23.06 -16.93 12.33
N ASN A 129 -23.64 -17.78 11.47
CA ASN A 129 -23.91 -17.50 10.07
C ASN A 129 -22.64 -17.10 9.29
N LEU A 130 -21.51 -17.74 9.57
CA LEU A 130 -20.29 -17.57 8.80
C LEU A 130 -20.54 -17.95 7.33
N PRO A 131 -19.99 -17.19 6.36
CA PRO A 131 -20.09 -17.53 4.94
C PRO A 131 -19.38 -18.84 4.61
N ASP A 132 -19.64 -19.37 3.41
CA ASP A 132 -18.99 -20.58 2.89
C ASP A 132 -17.45 -20.47 2.98
N GLN A 133 -16.83 -21.44 3.64
CA GLN A 133 -15.37 -21.45 3.86
C GLN A 133 -14.59 -21.59 2.55
N ALA A 134 -15.09 -22.36 1.58
CA ALA A 134 -14.38 -22.59 0.33
C ALA A 134 -14.33 -21.32 -0.55
N GLN A 135 -15.37 -20.48 -0.48
CA GLN A 135 -15.45 -19.23 -1.24
C GLN A 135 -14.83 -18.04 -0.52
N PHE A 136 -15.04 -17.91 0.79
CA PHE A 136 -14.75 -16.68 1.52
C PHE A 136 -13.79 -16.86 2.70
N GLY A 137 -13.62 -18.10 3.17
CA GLY A 137 -12.71 -18.42 4.27
C GLY A 137 -11.24 -18.57 3.86
N PRO A 138 -10.36 -18.90 4.82
CA PRO A 138 -10.60 -18.83 6.25
C PRO A 138 -10.62 -17.37 6.74
N PHE A 139 -11.44 -17.08 7.75
CA PHE A 139 -11.75 -15.70 8.14
C PHE A 139 -10.74 -15.12 9.14
N ALA A 140 -10.12 -13.99 8.81
CA ALA A 140 -9.24 -13.26 9.73
C ALA A 140 -10.06 -12.28 10.59
N TRP A 141 -9.58 -11.96 11.79
CA TRP A 141 -10.35 -11.18 12.76
C TRP A 141 -9.42 -10.38 13.67
N HIS A 142 -9.70 -9.07 13.78
CA HIS A 142 -8.81 -8.12 14.43
C HIS A 142 -9.59 -7.03 15.17
N ILE A 143 -8.93 -6.35 16.11
CA ILE A 143 -9.38 -5.06 16.65
C ILE A 143 -8.73 -3.95 15.81
N HIS A 144 -9.56 -3.04 15.29
CA HIS A 144 -9.14 -1.93 14.45
C HIS A 144 -8.95 -0.64 15.26
N ALA A 145 -8.17 0.28 14.71
CA ALA A 145 -7.71 1.48 15.42
C ALA A 145 -8.81 2.53 15.67
N LEU A 146 -9.93 2.49 14.93
CA LEU A 146 -11.03 3.44 15.06
C LEU A 146 -12.39 2.74 15.27
N PRO A 147 -13.36 3.43 15.90
CA PRO A 147 -14.75 2.97 16.00
C PRO A 147 -15.41 2.83 14.63
N VAL A 148 -16.38 1.91 14.55
CA VAL A 148 -17.40 1.87 13.51
C VAL A 148 -18.28 3.14 13.64
N PRO A 149 -18.41 3.95 12.58
CA PRO A 149 -19.31 5.11 12.55
C PRO A 149 -20.80 4.70 12.54
N ASP A 150 -21.70 5.67 12.78
CA ASP A 150 -23.16 5.48 12.84
C ASP A 150 -23.77 4.83 11.59
N ASP A 151 -23.11 4.94 10.43
CA ASP A 151 -23.55 4.34 9.16
C ASP A 151 -23.11 2.88 8.99
N GLY A 152 -22.44 2.30 10.00
CA GLY A 152 -21.98 0.92 9.99
C GLY A 152 -20.80 0.66 9.04
N ASN A 153 -20.11 1.70 8.57
CA ASN A 153 -19.06 1.51 7.57
C ASN A 153 -17.78 0.90 8.16
N CYS A 154 -17.63 -0.42 8.01
CA CYS A 154 -16.44 -1.12 8.49
C CYS A 154 -15.12 -0.64 7.88
N THR A 155 -15.11 0.02 6.72
CA THR A 155 -13.86 0.57 6.13
C THR A 155 -13.34 1.78 6.93
N ALA A 156 -14.22 2.50 7.62
CA ALA A 156 -13.85 3.68 8.41
C ALA A 156 -13.10 3.34 9.70
N THR A 157 -13.04 2.06 10.09
CA THR A 157 -12.26 1.61 11.26
C THR A 157 -10.74 1.64 11.02
N LEU A 158 -10.30 1.87 9.77
CA LEU A 158 -8.91 1.97 9.31
C LEU A 158 -8.09 0.68 9.53
N GLY A 159 -6.82 0.77 9.91
CA GLY A 159 -5.93 -0.37 10.14
C GLY A 159 -6.14 -1.04 11.50
N HIS A 160 -5.32 -2.05 11.79
CA HIS A 160 -5.34 -2.73 13.07
C HIS A 160 -4.88 -1.81 14.21
N LEU A 161 -5.34 -2.09 15.44
CA LEU A 161 -4.80 -1.45 16.63
C LEU A 161 -3.33 -1.89 16.81
N ASP A 162 -2.41 -0.99 16.52
CA ASP A 162 -0.97 -1.28 16.46
C ASP A 162 -0.14 -0.14 17.07
N PRO A 163 -0.18 0.03 18.40
CA PRO A 163 0.59 1.07 19.09
C PRO A 163 2.11 0.88 18.93
N THR A 164 2.56 -0.35 18.63
CA THR A 164 3.98 -0.68 18.44
C THR A 164 4.48 -0.47 17.02
N ASN A 165 3.58 -0.07 16.10
CA ASN A 165 3.86 0.10 14.69
C ASN A 165 4.53 -1.14 14.06
N ARG A 166 4.02 -2.34 14.41
CA ARG A 166 4.52 -3.61 13.91
C ARG A 166 4.28 -3.77 12.40
N GLY A 167 3.16 -3.26 11.92
CA GLY A 167 2.72 -3.35 10.53
C GLY A 167 2.29 -4.76 10.10
N GLU A 168 1.81 -4.88 8.87
CA GLU A 168 1.27 -6.12 8.29
C GLU A 168 2.31 -6.92 7.48
N LEU A 169 3.52 -6.37 7.31
CA LEU A 169 4.58 -7.00 6.51
C LEU A 169 5.07 -8.33 7.10
N TYR A 170 5.03 -8.44 8.42
CA TYR A 170 5.44 -9.62 9.15
C TYR A 170 4.22 -10.27 9.79
N MET A 171 3.97 -11.53 9.44
CA MET A 171 2.89 -12.30 10.06
C MET A 171 3.16 -12.45 11.56
N CYS A 172 2.10 -12.40 12.36
CA CYS A 172 2.20 -12.64 13.79
C CYS A 172 2.73 -14.05 14.05
N ASP A 173 3.74 -14.13 14.93
CA ASP A 173 4.24 -15.39 15.47
C ASP A 173 3.60 -15.62 16.83
N ALA A 174 2.67 -16.58 16.91
CA ALA A 174 1.98 -16.91 18.15
C ALA A 174 2.93 -17.39 19.27
N SER A 175 4.15 -17.81 18.95
CA SER A 175 5.17 -18.17 19.93
C SER A 175 5.90 -16.96 20.53
N ALA A 176 5.79 -15.79 19.90
CA ALA A 176 6.32 -14.50 20.36
C ALA A 176 5.22 -13.40 20.24
N PRO A 177 4.08 -13.56 20.94
CA PRO A 177 2.89 -12.74 20.72
C PRO A 177 3.08 -11.25 21.11
N GLU A 178 4.08 -10.92 21.93
CA GLU A 178 4.51 -9.55 22.24
C GLU A 178 5.03 -8.79 21.00
N THR A 179 5.43 -9.51 19.96
CA THR A 179 5.90 -8.92 18.70
C THR A 179 4.77 -8.69 17.71
N CYS A 180 3.55 -9.16 18.00
CA CYS A 180 2.41 -9.00 17.10
C CYS A 180 1.73 -7.64 17.29
N GLN A 181 0.94 -7.22 16.31
CA GLN A 181 0.06 -6.07 16.49
C GLN A 181 -0.88 -6.34 17.67
N VAL A 182 -1.09 -5.34 18.53
CA VAL A 182 -1.89 -5.51 19.74
C VAL A 182 -3.32 -5.96 19.40
N GLY A 183 -3.89 -5.46 18.30
CA GLY A 183 -5.20 -5.84 17.78
C GLY A 183 -5.25 -7.13 16.95
N ASP A 184 -4.13 -7.82 16.68
CA ASP A 184 -4.12 -9.06 15.91
C ASP A 184 -4.52 -10.28 16.77
N LEU A 185 -5.83 -10.40 17.01
CA LEU A 185 -6.40 -11.50 17.80
C LEU A 185 -6.24 -12.84 17.09
N ALA A 186 -6.51 -12.89 15.78
CA ALA A 186 -6.39 -14.10 14.98
C ALA A 186 -4.97 -14.67 15.02
N GLY A 187 -3.95 -13.84 14.75
CA GLY A 187 -2.56 -14.26 14.76
C GLY A 187 -2.10 -14.82 16.10
N LYS A 188 -2.56 -14.22 17.21
CA LYS A 188 -2.16 -14.64 18.57
C LYS A 188 -2.91 -15.87 19.08
N HIS A 189 -4.19 -16.04 18.75
CA HIS A 189 -5.10 -16.93 19.50
C HIS A 189 -5.77 -18.04 18.70
N GLY A 190 -5.03 -18.66 17.76
CA GLY A 190 -5.50 -19.86 17.05
C GLY A 190 -5.74 -19.68 15.56
N GLY A 191 -5.37 -18.54 14.99
CA GLY A 191 -5.36 -18.28 13.56
C GLY A 191 -6.70 -17.83 12.99
N LYS A 192 -6.80 -17.95 11.67
CA LYS A 192 -8.02 -17.64 10.92
C LYS A 192 -9.09 -18.70 11.20
N ILE A 193 -10.36 -18.28 11.21
CA ILE A 193 -11.52 -19.15 11.47
C ILE A 193 -11.75 -20.06 10.26
N THR A 194 -11.67 -21.37 10.47
CA THR A 194 -11.90 -22.41 9.45
C THR A 194 -13.18 -23.21 9.66
N SER A 195 -13.97 -22.92 10.71
CA SER A 195 -15.19 -23.66 11.03
C SER A 195 -16.38 -23.22 10.15
N GLU A 196 -17.19 -24.19 9.75
CA GLU A 196 -18.39 -23.93 8.94
C GLU A 196 -19.53 -23.36 9.79
N GLY A 197 -20.16 -22.29 9.33
CA GLY A 197 -21.40 -21.74 9.88
C GLY A 197 -21.28 -21.04 11.23
N SER A 198 -20.52 -21.55 12.20
CA SER A 198 -20.31 -20.92 13.50
C SER A 198 -18.90 -21.09 14.04
N PHE A 199 -18.51 -20.19 14.94
CA PHE A 199 -17.21 -20.19 15.60
C PHE A 199 -17.37 -19.72 17.04
N GLU A 200 -16.81 -20.47 17.98
CA GLU A 200 -16.79 -20.13 19.39
C GLU A 200 -15.40 -20.38 19.96
N THR A 201 -14.86 -19.42 20.71
CA THR A 201 -13.58 -19.57 21.41
C THR A 201 -13.50 -18.67 22.64
N GLN A 202 -12.63 -19.04 23.57
CA GLN A 202 -12.29 -18.23 24.73
C GLN A 202 -10.78 -18.27 24.96
N PHE A 203 -10.19 -17.10 25.22
CA PHE A 203 -8.76 -16.93 25.46
C PHE A 203 -8.50 -15.67 26.29
N VAL A 204 -7.27 -15.50 26.78
CA VAL A 204 -6.81 -14.29 27.48
C VAL A 204 -5.72 -13.63 26.65
N ASP A 205 -5.89 -12.35 26.34
CA ASP A 205 -4.88 -11.53 25.68
C ASP A 205 -4.19 -10.63 26.70
N PRO A 206 -2.86 -10.77 26.92
CA PRO A 206 -2.15 -9.98 27.91
C PRO A 206 -1.81 -8.56 27.44
N TYR A 207 -2.00 -8.21 26.17
CA TYR A 207 -1.54 -6.95 25.58
C TYR A 207 -2.66 -5.92 25.38
N LEU A 208 -3.89 -6.41 25.22
CA LEU A 208 -5.10 -5.57 25.22
C LEU A 208 -5.47 -5.18 26.64
N SER A 209 -6.15 -4.04 26.78
CA SER A 209 -6.53 -3.49 28.08
C SER A 209 -7.93 -2.88 28.06
N VAL A 210 -8.62 -3.00 29.19
CA VAL A 210 -9.91 -2.35 29.48
C VAL A 210 -9.74 -1.05 30.26
N GLU A 211 -8.49 -0.66 30.56
CA GLU A 211 -8.16 0.56 31.30
C GLU A 211 -7.87 1.72 30.34
N GLN A 212 -8.67 2.78 30.43
CA GLN A 212 -8.55 3.94 29.57
C GLN A 212 -7.20 4.65 29.77
N GLY A 213 -6.49 4.91 28.67
CA GLY A 213 -5.19 5.57 28.67
C GLY A 213 -3.98 4.62 28.59
N SER A 214 -4.21 3.30 28.67
CA SER A 214 -3.19 2.32 28.31
C SER A 214 -3.00 2.23 26.79
N GLU A 215 -1.83 1.80 26.34
CA GLU A 215 -1.52 1.66 24.89
C GLU A 215 -2.37 0.57 24.21
N GLY A 216 -2.81 -0.44 24.96
CA GLY A 216 -3.68 -1.50 24.50
C GLY A 216 -5.17 -1.25 24.72
N TYR A 217 -5.58 -0.03 25.12
CA TYR A 217 -6.97 0.28 25.40
C TYR A 217 -7.84 0.17 24.15
N PHE A 218 -8.78 -0.78 24.14
CA PHE A 218 -9.66 -1.02 22.99
C PHE A 218 -11.12 -0.59 23.21
N GLY A 219 -11.46 -0.07 24.40
CA GLY A 219 -12.83 0.34 24.71
C GLY A 219 -13.33 1.42 23.74
N GLY A 220 -14.43 1.13 23.05
CA GLY A 220 -14.99 1.97 21.98
C GLY A 220 -14.41 1.73 20.59
N LEU A 221 -13.37 0.91 20.43
CA LEU A 221 -12.82 0.53 19.12
C LEU A 221 -13.62 -0.64 18.50
N ALA A 222 -13.28 -0.99 17.26
CA ALA A 222 -14.05 -1.93 16.47
C ALA A 222 -13.41 -3.32 16.37
N PHE A 223 -14.18 -4.37 16.63
CA PHE A 223 -13.91 -5.71 16.11
C PHE A 223 -14.24 -5.75 14.61
N VAL A 224 -13.39 -6.36 13.79
CA VAL A 224 -13.63 -6.53 12.35
C VAL A 224 -13.33 -7.96 11.91
N LEU A 225 -14.27 -8.57 11.20
CA LEU A 225 -14.12 -9.87 10.56
C LEU A 225 -13.82 -9.70 9.07
N HIS A 226 -12.90 -10.50 8.54
CA HIS A 226 -12.44 -10.44 7.17
C HIS A 226 -12.52 -11.80 6.48
N THR A 227 -12.73 -11.80 5.17
CA THR A 227 -12.53 -12.97 4.30
C THR A 227 -11.05 -13.37 4.21
N GLY A 228 -10.75 -14.52 3.60
CA GLY A 228 -9.38 -14.98 3.33
C GLY A 228 -8.55 -14.01 2.48
N ASN A 229 -9.20 -13.21 1.63
CA ASN A 229 -8.61 -12.12 0.84
C ASN A 229 -8.66 -10.74 1.54
N THR A 230 -8.86 -10.75 2.85
CA THR A 230 -8.91 -9.60 3.79
C THR A 230 -10.03 -8.57 3.56
N THR A 231 -11.03 -8.88 2.74
CA THR A 231 -12.21 -8.01 2.58
C THR A 231 -13.02 -8.01 3.88
N ARG A 232 -13.40 -6.82 4.37
CA ARG A 232 -14.20 -6.68 5.61
C ARG A 232 -15.62 -7.23 5.37
N ILE A 233 -16.10 -8.06 6.29
CA ILE A 233 -17.41 -8.73 6.23
C ILE A 233 -18.40 -8.05 7.14
N THR A 234 -18.03 -7.87 8.40
CA THR A 234 -18.84 -7.28 9.47
C THR A 234 -17.93 -6.69 10.54
N CYS A 235 -18.45 -5.75 11.32
CA CYS A 235 -17.72 -5.06 12.37
C CYS A 235 -18.65 -4.54 13.46
N ALA A 236 -18.12 -4.34 14.67
CA ALA A 236 -18.88 -3.79 15.79
C ALA A 236 -17.97 -3.11 16.83
N ASN A 237 -18.48 -2.06 17.48
CA ASN A 237 -17.76 -1.37 18.55
C ASN A 237 -17.82 -2.13 19.88
N PHE A 238 -16.75 -2.06 20.65
CA PHE A 238 -16.71 -2.55 22.04
C PHE A 238 -17.34 -1.53 22.99
N GLU A 239 -18.56 -1.81 23.45
CA GLU A 239 -19.31 -0.96 24.38
C GLU A 239 -19.30 -1.51 25.81
N VAL A 240 -19.30 -0.64 26.82
CA VAL A 240 -19.29 -1.05 28.23
C VAL A 240 -20.61 -1.74 28.59
N VAL A 241 -20.53 -2.94 29.17
CA VAL A 241 -21.67 -3.65 29.74
C VAL A 241 -21.86 -3.18 31.20
N GLN A 242 -22.88 -2.36 31.46
CA GLN A 242 -23.24 -2.00 32.84
C GLN A 242 -23.96 -3.17 33.51
N GLY A 243 -23.50 -3.60 34.69
CA GLY A 243 -24.13 -4.68 35.44
C GLY A 243 -25.55 -4.33 35.89
N GLU A 244 -26.50 -5.26 35.70
CA GLU A 244 -27.86 -5.19 36.23
C GLU A 244 -27.86 -5.23 37.77
N ASN A 245 -27.56 -4.10 38.42
CA ASN A 245 -28.04 -3.83 39.78
C ASN A 245 -27.93 -2.34 40.13
N ALA A 246 -28.83 -1.53 39.58
CA ALA A 246 -29.16 -0.23 40.12
C ALA A 246 -30.68 -0.03 40.05
N THR A 247 -31.34 -0.28 41.17
CA THR A 247 -32.78 -0.09 41.38
C THR A 247 -33.22 1.34 41.11
N ASN A 248 -34.28 1.47 40.29
CA ASN A 248 -35.23 2.59 40.16
C ASN A 248 -34.91 3.89 40.91
N SER A 249 -34.49 4.90 40.15
CA SER A 249 -34.89 6.29 40.38
C SER A 249 -35.44 6.87 39.07
N THR A 250 -36.76 6.99 39.01
CA THR A 250 -37.51 7.70 37.98
C THR A 250 -37.11 9.16 37.93
N GLY A 251 -36.45 9.57 36.85
CA GLY A 251 -36.16 10.96 36.56
C GLY A 251 -35.60 11.14 35.15
N GLY A 252 -36.47 11.51 34.21
CA GLY A 252 -36.18 12.22 32.96
C GLY A 252 -34.95 11.79 32.14
N VAL A 253 -35.20 11.18 30.99
CA VAL A 253 -34.25 11.09 29.87
C VAL A 253 -33.61 12.46 29.62
N ALA A 254 -32.32 12.57 29.91
CA ALA A 254 -31.47 13.68 29.50
C ALA A 254 -30.27 13.11 28.75
N SER A 255 -30.14 13.48 27.48
CA SER A 255 -28.94 13.24 26.66
C SER A 255 -27.68 13.67 27.41
N PRO A 256 -26.58 12.90 27.37
CA PRO A 256 -25.34 13.36 27.96
C PRO A 256 -24.81 14.52 27.11
N THR A 257 -24.81 15.67 27.78
CA THR A 257 -24.12 16.88 27.35
C THR A 257 -22.64 16.69 27.61
N GLN A 258 -21.85 17.14 26.64
CA GLN A 258 -20.40 17.20 26.59
C GLN A 258 -19.77 17.82 27.86
N SER A 259 -18.90 17.08 28.56
CA SER A 259 -17.83 17.65 29.39
C SER A 259 -16.72 16.63 29.71
N GLY A 260 -15.51 16.91 29.23
CA GLY A 260 -14.26 16.43 29.84
C GLY A 260 -13.65 15.14 29.29
N MET A 261 -13.24 15.13 28.02
CA MET A 261 -12.24 14.17 27.51
C MET A 261 -10.83 14.80 27.58
N PRO A 262 -9.75 14.02 27.74
CA PRO A 262 -8.42 14.49 27.42
C PRO A 262 -8.40 14.94 25.95
N GLU A 263 -8.03 16.19 25.76
CA GLU A 263 -8.21 16.95 24.53
C GLU A 263 -7.20 16.50 23.46
N PHE A 264 -7.63 15.62 22.56
CA PHE A 264 -7.00 15.50 21.24
C PHE A 264 -7.75 16.41 20.26
N THR A 265 -7.08 17.49 19.84
CA THR A 265 -7.63 18.53 18.95
C THR A 265 -7.62 18.06 17.50
N GLY A 266 -8.56 17.19 17.12
CA GLY A 266 -8.83 16.81 15.73
C GLY A 266 -10.17 17.37 15.27
N ALA A 267 -10.18 18.60 14.75
CA ALA A 267 -11.39 19.26 14.28
C ALA A 267 -11.86 18.69 12.92
N ALA A 268 -12.96 17.94 12.92
CA ALA A 268 -13.83 17.77 11.76
C ALA A 268 -15.27 18.14 12.14
N ARG A 269 -15.52 19.46 12.27
CA ARG A 269 -16.88 20.00 12.36
C ARG A 269 -17.42 20.16 10.94
N LYS A 270 -18.59 19.57 10.67
CA LYS A 270 -19.40 19.75 9.45
C LYS A 270 -19.36 21.21 8.98
N VAL A 271 -18.94 21.45 7.74
CA VAL A 271 -19.19 22.71 7.02
C VAL A 271 -20.08 22.40 5.83
N THR A 272 -21.37 22.61 6.02
CA THR A 272 -22.34 22.85 4.95
C THR A 272 -22.01 24.16 4.24
N SER A 273 -22.09 24.13 2.91
CA SER A 273 -22.00 25.21 1.93
C SER A 273 -22.03 26.65 2.45
N GLY A 274 -20.96 27.40 2.17
CA GLY A 274 -20.98 28.87 2.12
C GLY A 274 -19.77 29.53 2.79
N THR A 275 -18.95 30.21 1.99
CA THR A 275 -17.91 31.18 2.37
C THR A 275 -16.69 30.66 3.16
N VAL A 276 -15.55 30.56 2.47
CA VAL A 276 -14.21 30.41 3.05
C VAL A 276 -13.80 31.74 3.69
N ALA A 277 -13.56 31.75 5.00
CA ALA A 277 -12.81 32.81 5.68
C ALA A 277 -11.70 32.17 6.53
N LEU A 278 -10.48 32.65 6.33
CA LEU A 278 -9.23 32.25 6.98
C LEU A 278 -9.34 32.21 8.51
N ALA A 279 -8.80 31.15 9.11
CA ALA A 279 -8.32 31.17 10.49
C ALA A 279 -6.87 30.70 10.55
N LEU A 280 -5.92 31.62 10.32
CA LEU A 280 -4.57 31.50 10.87
C LEU A 280 -4.66 31.90 12.34
N ILE A 281 -4.67 30.94 13.26
CA ILE A 281 -4.33 31.18 14.66
C ILE A 281 -2.88 30.72 14.86
N ALA A 282 -2.01 31.66 15.23
CA ALA A 282 -0.62 31.41 15.53
C ALA A 282 -0.50 30.55 16.80
N ALA A 283 -0.30 29.23 16.64
CA ALA A 283 0.10 28.36 17.74
C ALA A 283 1.57 28.65 18.11
N THR A 284 1.78 28.97 19.39
CA THR A 284 3.06 29.34 20.02
C THR A 284 3.88 28.14 20.48
N ASN A 285 3.36 26.91 20.32
CA ASN A 285 3.96 25.68 20.83
C ASN A 285 4.39 24.74 19.67
N PRO A 286 5.65 24.26 19.61
CA PRO A 286 6.15 23.46 18.49
C PRO A 286 5.44 22.10 18.32
N ALA A 287 4.98 21.46 19.40
CA ALA A 287 4.29 20.17 19.35
C ALA A 287 2.92 20.25 18.63
N THR A 288 2.14 21.31 18.89
CA THR A 288 0.81 21.50 18.28
C THR A 288 0.88 21.87 16.79
N ARG A 289 2.00 22.44 16.34
CA ARG A 289 2.25 22.65 14.89
C ARG A 289 2.46 21.34 14.15
N ILE A 290 3.02 20.32 14.81
CA ILE A 290 3.33 19.02 14.22
C ILE A 290 2.04 18.21 14.03
N PHE A 291 1.15 18.12 15.03
CA PHE A 291 -0.10 17.36 14.93
C PHE A 291 -1.08 17.90 13.89
N VAL A 292 -1.16 19.23 13.71
CA VAL A 292 -2.04 19.86 12.71
C VAL A 292 -1.55 19.60 11.27
N THR A 293 -0.25 19.37 11.05
CA THR A 293 0.29 19.06 9.71
C THR A 293 0.03 17.62 9.27
N LEU A 294 -0.05 16.66 10.20
CA LEU A 294 -0.26 15.23 9.90
C LEU A 294 -1.66 14.99 9.31
N SER A 295 -2.72 15.49 9.95
CA SER A 295 -4.10 15.32 9.43
C SER A 295 -4.43 16.23 8.23
N ALA A 296 -3.70 17.34 8.06
CA ALA A 296 -3.94 18.26 6.95
C ALA A 296 -3.48 17.68 5.61
N MET A 297 -2.37 16.94 5.59
CA MET A 297 -1.87 16.35 4.35
C MET A 297 -2.75 15.21 3.85
N GLU A 298 -3.25 14.37 4.75
CA GLU A 298 -4.25 13.33 4.45
C GLU A 298 -5.54 13.95 3.88
N ALA A 299 -6.04 15.05 4.46
CA ALA A 299 -7.21 15.74 3.94
C ALA A 299 -6.97 16.35 2.54
N LEU A 300 -5.79 16.93 2.29
CA LEU A 300 -5.41 17.46 0.98
C LEU A 300 -5.31 16.36 -0.07
N LEU A 301 -4.70 15.22 0.29
CA LEU A 301 -4.61 14.04 -0.56
C LEU A 301 -5.99 13.44 -0.83
N SER A 302 -6.86 13.36 0.18
CA SER A 302 -8.22 12.82 0.03
C SER A 302 -9.01 13.62 -0.99
N LEU A 303 -8.97 14.96 -0.87
CA LEU A 303 -9.63 15.84 -1.81
C LEU A 303 -9.06 15.70 -3.24
N ALA A 304 -7.74 15.55 -3.37
CA ALA A 304 -7.11 15.33 -4.66
C ALA A 304 -7.53 13.98 -5.27
N PHE A 305 -7.58 12.92 -4.44
CA PHE A 305 -7.98 11.58 -4.83
C PHE A 305 -9.44 11.52 -5.29
N ASP A 306 -10.35 12.16 -4.57
CA ASP A 306 -11.76 12.27 -4.98
C ASP A 306 -11.91 12.95 -6.35
N ASN A 307 -11.08 13.96 -6.60
CA ASN A 307 -11.08 14.69 -7.87
C ASN A 307 -10.51 13.85 -9.03
N ILE A 308 -9.39 13.14 -8.85
CA ILE A 308 -8.81 12.27 -9.90
C ILE A 308 -9.56 10.94 -10.08
N ALA A 309 -10.34 10.50 -9.09
CA ALA A 309 -11.24 9.36 -9.20
C ALA A 309 -12.50 9.66 -10.04
N SER A 310 -12.79 10.95 -10.31
CA SER A 310 -13.93 11.36 -11.10
C SER A 310 -13.78 11.02 -12.59
N LYS A 311 -14.90 10.92 -13.30
CA LYS A 311 -14.95 10.83 -14.78
C LYS A 311 -14.92 12.20 -15.48
N ASP A 312 -15.08 13.28 -14.72
CA ASP A 312 -15.09 14.65 -15.22
C ASP A 312 -13.65 15.17 -15.42
N THR A 313 -13.28 15.50 -16.66
CA THR A 313 -11.94 15.98 -17.03
C THR A 313 -11.54 17.27 -16.32
N GLN A 314 -12.50 18.11 -15.90
CA GLN A 314 -12.22 19.31 -15.11
C GLN A 314 -11.89 18.96 -13.65
N LYS A 315 -12.56 17.96 -13.08
CA LYS A 315 -12.23 17.45 -11.74
C LYS A 315 -10.89 16.74 -11.74
N ILE A 316 -10.62 15.89 -12.73
CA ILE A 316 -9.31 15.24 -12.88
C ILE A 316 -8.19 16.29 -12.95
N ARG A 317 -8.36 17.32 -13.81
CA ARG A 317 -7.42 18.45 -13.90
C ARG A 317 -7.18 19.12 -12.55
N LYS A 318 -8.25 19.35 -11.78
CA LYS A 318 -8.17 19.98 -10.46
C LYS A 318 -7.40 19.08 -9.49
N GLY A 319 -7.68 17.78 -9.47
CA GLY A 319 -6.98 16.82 -8.62
C GLY A 319 -5.49 16.72 -8.91
N LEU A 320 -5.12 16.61 -10.19
CA LEU A 320 -3.71 16.59 -10.61
C LEU A 320 -2.96 17.87 -10.22
N ARG A 321 -3.61 19.05 -10.38
CA ARG A 321 -3.04 20.33 -9.93
C ARG A 321 -2.91 20.44 -8.40
N GLN A 322 -3.81 19.81 -7.64
CA GLN A 322 -3.70 19.78 -6.18
C GLN A 322 -2.48 18.96 -5.74
N ILE A 323 -2.23 17.82 -6.38
CA ILE A 323 -1.02 17.00 -6.13
C ILE A 323 0.23 17.80 -6.49
N GLU A 324 0.28 18.37 -7.69
CA GLU A 324 1.41 19.19 -8.15
C GLU A 324 1.67 20.38 -7.22
N GLY A 325 0.62 21.09 -6.80
CA GLY A 325 0.72 22.21 -5.87
C GLY A 325 1.26 21.82 -4.49
N MET A 326 0.87 20.64 -3.99
CA MET A 326 1.41 20.10 -2.75
C MET A 326 2.89 19.72 -2.90
N LEU A 327 3.25 19.02 -3.97
CA LEU A 327 4.65 18.68 -4.28
C LEU A 327 5.52 19.93 -4.45
N ALA A 328 5.00 20.99 -5.06
CA ALA A 328 5.70 22.26 -5.21
C ALA A 328 6.00 22.91 -3.85
N GLN A 329 5.06 22.86 -2.88
CA GLN A 329 5.30 23.38 -1.52
C GLN A 329 6.38 22.59 -0.79
N ILE A 330 6.44 21.28 -1.01
CA ILE A 330 7.46 20.40 -0.43
C ILE A 330 8.83 20.71 -1.07
N CYS A 331 8.90 20.77 -2.40
CA CYS A 331 10.16 20.82 -3.15
C CYS A 331 10.77 22.21 -3.33
N LEU A 332 10.00 23.30 -3.19
CA LEU A 332 10.47 24.66 -3.49
C LEU A 332 10.60 25.55 -2.24
N SER A 333 11.69 26.31 -2.17
CA SER A 333 11.93 27.33 -1.14
C SER A 333 11.21 28.62 -1.54
N GLY A 334 10.26 29.10 -0.72
CA GLY A 334 9.58 30.38 -0.93
C GLY A 334 8.10 30.32 -1.33
N ALA A 335 7.46 29.14 -1.32
CA ALA A 335 6.03 28.97 -1.61
C ALA A 335 5.08 29.51 -0.50
N LYS A 336 5.48 30.53 0.25
CA LYS A 336 4.59 31.24 1.19
C LYS A 336 3.76 32.24 0.40
N SER A 337 2.51 31.90 0.09
CA SER A 337 1.54 32.86 -0.41
C SER A 337 1.35 33.99 0.61
N LYS A 338 1.57 35.24 0.20
CA LYS A 338 1.15 36.40 1.00
C LYS A 338 -0.39 36.40 1.05
N PRO A 339 -1.02 36.61 2.22
CA PRO A 339 -2.47 36.74 2.29
C PRO A 339 -2.89 38.08 1.65
N SER A 340 -3.63 38.03 0.55
CA SER A 340 -4.28 39.21 -0.01
C SER A 340 -5.54 39.51 0.80
N THR A 341 -5.66 40.77 1.23
CA THR A 341 -6.85 41.33 1.89
C THR A 341 -8.08 41.25 0.97
N PRO A 342 -9.29 41.01 1.51
CA PRO A 342 -10.49 40.77 0.71
C PRO A 342 -11.04 42.10 0.15
N GLY A 343 -10.78 42.37 -1.13
CA GLY A 343 -11.42 43.42 -1.91
C GLY A 343 -12.37 42.81 -2.93
N HIS A 344 -13.66 43.18 -2.85
CA HIS A 344 -14.68 42.82 -3.81
C HIS A 344 -14.34 43.30 -5.23
N HIS A 345 -14.05 42.40 -6.18
CA HIS A 345 -14.34 42.63 -7.59
C HIS A 345 -14.74 41.34 -8.30
N ARG A 346 -15.95 41.37 -8.85
CA ARG A 346 -16.52 40.36 -9.75
C ARG A 346 -15.87 40.47 -11.13
N ASN A 347 -15.64 39.32 -11.75
CA ASN A 347 -15.34 39.09 -13.18
C ASN A 347 -13.99 39.60 -13.71
N ALA A 348 -13.03 38.69 -13.90
CA ALA A 348 -12.02 38.80 -14.95
C ALA A 348 -11.38 37.43 -15.24
N SER A 349 -11.88 36.75 -16.27
CA SER A 349 -11.20 35.65 -16.95
C SER A 349 -10.34 36.25 -18.07
N ALA A 350 -9.07 36.53 -17.76
CA ALA A 350 -7.97 36.71 -18.72
C ALA A 350 -6.66 36.73 -17.93
N ILE A 351 -5.87 35.66 -18.02
CA ILE A 351 -4.55 35.59 -17.40
C ILE A 351 -3.60 36.32 -18.35
N THR A 352 -3.03 37.44 -17.90
CA THR A 352 -1.96 38.15 -18.62
C THR A 352 -0.64 37.39 -18.44
N LEU A 353 0.13 37.30 -19.53
CA LEU A 353 1.47 36.69 -19.66
C LEU A 353 2.53 37.18 -18.64
N SER A 354 2.20 38.18 -17.82
CA SER A 354 3.06 38.73 -16.78
C SER A 354 3.10 37.90 -15.48
N GLU A 355 2.12 37.04 -15.20
CA GLU A 355 2.13 36.20 -13.98
C GLU A 355 3.04 34.96 -14.10
N GLN A 356 3.35 34.50 -15.32
CA GLN A 356 4.30 33.40 -15.53
C GLN A 356 5.76 33.78 -15.18
N GLN A 357 6.10 35.07 -15.14
CA GLN A 357 7.46 35.51 -14.79
C GLN A 357 7.71 35.66 -13.28
N GLN A 358 6.68 35.64 -12.43
CA GLN A 358 6.87 35.75 -10.97
C GLN A 358 7.04 34.41 -10.24
N GLN A 359 6.84 33.27 -10.92
CA GLN A 359 7.13 31.93 -10.38
C GLN A 359 8.60 31.50 -10.55
N GLN A 360 9.43 32.29 -11.23
CA GLN A 360 10.86 32.01 -11.46
C GLN A 360 11.79 32.35 -10.28
N GLN A 361 11.25 32.72 -9.11
CA GLN A 361 12.04 33.07 -7.92
C GLN A 361 11.87 32.10 -6.74
N ALA A 362 11.33 30.90 -6.97
CA ALA A 362 11.36 29.81 -6.00
C ALA A 362 12.58 28.91 -6.27
N THR A 363 13.50 28.80 -5.31
CA THR A 363 14.70 27.97 -5.47
C THR A 363 14.41 26.54 -5.03
N ALA A 364 14.70 25.55 -5.88
CA ALA A 364 14.51 24.14 -5.54
C ALA A 364 15.35 23.76 -4.32
N LYS A 365 14.73 23.13 -3.31
CA LYS A 365 15.44 22.62 -2.14
C LYS A 365 16.35 21.47 -2.57
N LYS A 366 17.55 21.36 -1.99
CA LYS A 366 18.40 20.19 -2.21
C LYS A 366 17.78 18.96 -1.56
N LEU A 367 17.98 17.77 -2.13
CA LEU A 367 17.39 16.52 -1.59
C LEU A 367 17.74 16.27 -0.12
N GLY A 368 18.98 16.56 0.30
CA GLY A 368 19.40 16.48 1.71
C GLY A 368 18.80 17.53 2.64
N GLN A 369 18.15 18.58 2.12
CA GLN A 369 17.38 19.55 2.91
C GLN A 369 15.91 19.12 3.06
N LEU A 370 15.44 18.21 2.20
CA LEU A 370 14.07 17.70 2.27
C LEU A 370 13.90 16.74 3.45
N SER A 371 14.92 15.94 3.79
CA SER A 371 14.86 14.99 4.91
C SER A 371 14.56 15.64 6.26
N ASP A 372 14.92 16.91 6.44
CA ASP A 372 14.64 17.67 7.67
C ASP A 372 13.28 18.39 7.63
N ASP A 373 12.61 18.44 6.48
CA ASP A 373 11.32 19.09 6.29
C ASP A 373 10.18 18.19 6.81
N LEU A 374 9.44 18.68 7.81
CA LEU A 374 8.34 17.94 8.44
C LEU A 374 7.23 17.56 7.44
N ALA A 375 6.92 18.43 6.48
CA ALA A 375 5.91 18.15 5.48
C ALA A 375 6.39 17.07 4.49
N PHE A 376 7.68 17.07 4.15
CA PHE A 376 8.26 16.00 3.34
C PHE A 376 8.24 14.66 4.07
N ARG A 377 8.63 14.63 5.35
CA ARG A 377 8.63 13.40 6.16
C ARG A 377 7.24 12.80 6.27
N GLU A 378 6.24 13.64 6.48
CA GLU A 378 4.86 13.17 6.53
C GLU A 378 4.35 12.69 5.17
N PHE A 379 4.64 13.45 4.11
CA PHE A 379 4.33 13.02 2.75
C PHE A 379 4.93 11.65 2.46
N PHE A 380 6.22 11.49 2.76
CA PHE A 380 6.98 10.26 2.58
C PHE A 380 6.34 9.09 3.38
N ARG A 381 6.02 9.31 4.66
CA ARG A 381 5.32 8.31 5.50
C ARG A 381 3.99 7.87 4.88
N LEU A 382 3.19 8.81 4.38
CA LEU A 382 1.93 8.51 3.71
C LEU A 382 2.14 7.71 2.41
N GLN A 383 3.24 7.94 1.68
CA GLN A 383 3.50 7.20 0.44
C GLN A 383 3.86 5.72 0.67
N GLU A 384 4.37 5.36 1.85
CA GLU A 384 4.63 3.96 2.23
C GLU A 384 3.32 3.17 2.45
N GLY A 385 2.22 3.87 2.78
CA GLY A 385 0.90 3.26 2.92
C GLY A 385 0.18 3.07 1.59
N PHE A 386 -0.50 1.93 1.41
CA PHE A 386 -1.26 1.66 0.19
C PHE A 386 -2.44 2.65 -0.03
N GLU A 387 -3.00 3.19 1.06
CA GLU A 387 -4.16 4.09 0.99
C GLU A 387 -3.80 5.44 0.36
N TRP A 388 -2.61 5.95 0.72
CA TRP A 388 -2.13 7.29 0.43
C TRP A 388 -1.00 7.35 -0.59
N ASN A 389 -0.57 6.20 -1.13
CA ASN A 389 0.40 6.15 -2.22
C ASN A 389 -0.18 6.83 -3.48
N VAL A 390 0.31 8.03 -3.75
CA VAL A 390 -0.16 8.89 -4.84
C VAL A 390 0.17 8.28 -6.20
N VAL A 391 1.30 7.58 -6.34
CA VAL A 391 1.71 6.98 -7.62
C VAL A 391 0.67 5.97 -8.08
N THR A 392 0.20 5.09 -7.19
CA THR A 392 -0.87 4.13 -7.50
C THR A 392 -2.15 4.84 -7.93
N ARG A 393 -2.56 5.89 -7.20
CA ARG A 393 -3.80 6.63 -7.53
C ARG A 393 -3.73 7.38 -8.85
N VAL A 394 -2.58 7.96 -9.17
CA VAL A 394 -2.35 8.66 -10.44
C VAL A 394 -2.21 7.65 -11.59
N ALA A 395 -1.61 6.47 -11.36
CA ALA A 395 -1.56 5.39 -12.35
C ALA A 395 -2.96 4.86 -12.68
N ASP A 396 -3.81 4.63 -11.67
CA ASP A 396 -5.21 4.25 -11.90
C ASP A 396 -6.00 5.35 -12.64
N CYS A 397 -5.68 6.63 -12.38
CA CYS A 397 -6.24 7.75 -13.13
C CYS A 397 -5.77 7.77 -14.58
N LEU A 398 -4.49 7.46 -14.82
CA LEU A 398 -3.89 7.40 -16.15
C LEU A 398 -4.51 6.28 -16.99
N ASP A 399 -4.71 5.10 -16.42
CA ASP A 399 -5.41 3.98 -17.05
C ASP A 399 -6.82 4.38 -17.53
N ARG A 400 -7.60 5.06 -16.66
CA ARG A 400 -8.91 5.61 -17.05
C ARG A 400 -8.81 6.63 -18.17
N LEU A 401 -7.82 7.51 -18.14
CA LEU A 401 -7.63 8.54 -19.17
C LEU A 401 -7.29 7.91 -20.53
N LEU A 402 -6.60 6.77 -20.56
CA LEU A 402 -6.35 6.04 -21.81
C LEU A 402 -7.61 5.36 -22.36
N GLY A 403 -8.49 4.87 -21.48
CA GLY A 403 -9.81 4.36 -21.87
C GLY A 403 -10.78 5.46 -22.35
N MET A 404 -10.56 6.72 -21.97
CA MET A 404 -11.30 7.87 -22.45
C MET A 404 -10.68 8.31 -23.79
N GLY A 405 -11.20 7.81 -24.92
CA GLY A 405 -10.64 8.10 -26.25
C GLY A 405 -10.34 9.59 -26.53
N SER A 406 -9.44 9.85 -27.48
CA SER A 406 -8.88 11.19 -27.72
C SER A 406 -9.97 12.27 -27.89
N SER A 407 -9.98 13.23 -26.96
CA SER A 407 -10.91 14.36 -27.00
C SER A 407 -10.57 15.27 -28.18
N LYS A 408 -11.57 15.74 -28.95
CA LYS A 408 -11.38 16.63 -30.12
C LYS A 408 -10.57 17.90 -29.82
N ASP A 409 -10.54 18.34 -28.56
CA ASP A 409 -9.85 19.55 -28.12
C ASP A 409 -8.44 19.28 -27.54
N GLY A 410 -7.90 18.06 -27.63
CA GLY A 410 -6.59 17.67 -27.08
C GLY A 410 -6.51 17.75 -25.55
N GLN A 411 -7.65 17.92 -24.88
CA GLN A 411 -7.72 18.10 -23.43
C GLN A 411 -7.30 16.85 -22.66
N ASN A 412 -7.58 15.66 -23.19
CA ASN A 412 -7.20 14.39 -22.59
C ASN A 412 -5.68 14.20 -22.57
N ASP A 413 -5.00 14.52 -23.67
CA ASP A 413 -3.55 14.42 -23.81
C ASP A 413 -2.82 15.28 -22.77
N ILE A 414 -3.36 16.48 -22.49
CA ILE A 414 -2.84 17.37 -21.43
C ILE A 414 -2.96 16.72 -20.04
N LEU A 415 -4.04 15.98 -19.78
CA LEU A 415 -4.22 15.27 -18.51
C LEU A 415 -3.28 14.08 -18.41
N ILE A 416 -3.08 13.32 -19.50
CA ILE A 416 -2.11 12.22 -19.57
C ILE A 416 -0.69 12.74 -19.28
N LEU A 417 -0.28 13.83 -19.93
CA LEU A 417 1.01 14.48 -19.69
C LEU A 417 1.17 14.94 -18.24
N SER A 418 0.12 15.53 -17.66
CA SER A 418 0.13 15.96 -16.26
C SER A 418 0.25 14.77 -15.29
N SER A 419 -0.47 13.68 -15.54
CA SER A 419 -0.36 12.43 -14.77
C SER A 419 1.03 11.83 -14.85
N LEU A 420 1.61 11.75 -16.04
CA LEU A 420 2.97 11.21 -16.23
C LEU A 420 4.04 12.09 -15.57
N SER A 421 3.91 13.41 -15.63
CA SER A 421 4.81 14.34 -14.92
C SER A 421 4.73 14.15 -13.40
N ASN A 422 3.52 14.02 -12.86
CA ASN A 422 3.32 13.71 -11.44
C ASN A 422 3.95 12.37 -11.06
N ILE A 423 3.70 11.30 -11.82
CA ILE A 423 4.29 9.98 -11.58
C ILE A 423 5.82 10.07 -11.60
N GLN A 424 6.42 10.70 -12.61
CA GLN A 424 7.87 10.84 -12.69
C GLN A 424 8.43 11.54 -11.42
N GLY A 425 7.88 12.69 -11.06
CA GLY A 425 8.32 13.44 -9.88
C GLY A 425 8.17 12.65 -8.58
N LEU A 426 7.06 11.92 -8.43
CA LEU A 426 6.80 11.08 -7.27
C LEU A 426 7.77 9.90 -7.17
N LEU A 427 8.14 9.26 -8.29
CA LEU A 427 9.11 8.16 -8.31
C LEU A 427 10.55 8.60 -7.99
N LEU A 428 10.86 9.88 -8.26
CA LEU A 428 12.13 10.49 -7.86
C LEU A 428 12.11 10.88 -6.37
N LEU A 429 10.98 11.37 -5.89
CA LEU A 429 10.80 11.84 -4.52
C LEU A 429 10.65 10.68 -3.50
N HIS A 430 9.98 9.60 -3.92
CA HIS A 430 9.71 8.41 -3.13
C HIS A 430 10.10 7.15 -3.93
N PRO A 431 11.40 6.77 -3.93
CA PRO A 431 11.89 5.58 -4.62
C PRO A 431 11.14 4.27 -4.31
N PRO A 432 10.65 4.02 -3.08
CA PRO A 432 9.88 2.80 -2.79
C PRO A 432 8.63 2.63 -3.66
N SER A 433 8.00 3.73 -4.11
CA SER A 433 6.84 3.66 -5.02
C SER A 433 7.16 3.03 -6.38
N ARG A 434 8.43 2.87 -6.76
CA ARG A 434 8.81 2.19 -8.01
C ARG A 434 8.35 0.74 -8.02
N ILE A 435 8.17 0.11 -6.87
CA ILE A 435 7.80 -1.31 -6.76
C ILE A 435 6.49 -1.65 -7.48
N ILE A 436 5.59 -0.68 -7.67
CA ILE A 436 4.32 -0.93 -8.36
C ILE A 436 4.54 -1.34 -9.82
N PHE A 437 5.61 -0.85 -10.47
CA PHE A 437 5.98 -1.19 -11.84
C PHE A 437 6.64 -2.57 -11.95
N GLY A 438 6.84 -3.27 -10.83
CA GLY A 438 7.12 -4.70 -10.80
C GLY A 438 5.88 -5.56 -11.06
N ARG A 439 4.70 -4.94 -11.25
CA ARG A 439 3.47 -5.61 -11.67
C ARG A 439 3.22 -5.35 -13.14
N GLU A 440 2.85 -6.40 -13.87
CA GLU A 440 2.60 -6.35 -15.31
C GLU A 440 1.55 -5.30 -15.68
N VAL A 441 0.47 -5.18 -14.91
CA VAL A 441 -0.61 -4.21 -15.15
C VAL A 441 -0.07 -2.77 -15.26
N TYR A 442 0.79 -2.36 -14.32
CA TYR A 442 1.33 -0.99 -14.31
C TYR A 442 2.50 -0.80 -15.28
N MET A 443 3.26 -1.86 -15.58
CA MET A 443 4.29 -1.80 -16.63
C MET A 443 3.64 -1.70 -18.01
N ASN A 444 2.59 -2.48 -18.26
CA ASN A 444 1.83 -2.44 -19.51
C ASN A 444 1.26 -1.04 -19.76
N LEU A 445 0.76 -0.37 -18.71
CA LEU A 445 0.30 1.01 -18.79
C LEU A 445 1.37 1.97 -19.36
N LEU A 446 2.65 1.79 -19.00
CA LEU A 446 3.74 2.60 -19.55
C LEU A 446 4.08 2.21 -20.99
N LEU A 447 3.99 0.91 -21.33
CA LEU A 447 4.26 0.42 -22.68
C LEU A 447 3.17 0.81 -23.68
N ASP A 448 1.90 0.81 -23.26
CA ASP A 448 0.77 1.25 -24.08
C ASP A 448 0.90 2.72 -24.49
N LEU A 449 1.53 3.55 -23.64
CA LEU A 449 1.80 4.96 -23.93
C LEU A 449 2.91 5.16 -24.97
N LEU A 450 3.68 4.12 -25.29
CA LEU A 450 4.70 4.11 -26.34
C LEU A 450 4.15 3.67 -27.70
N ASP A 451 2.84 3.44 -27.82
CA ASP A 451 2.21 3.17 -29.12
C ASP A 451 2.55 4.31 -30.14
N PRO A 452 2.97 4.00 -31.39
CA PRO A 452 3.28 4.98 -32.42
C PRO A 452 2.17 6.00 -32.69
N TYR A 453 0.90 5.65 -32.46
CA TYR A 453 -0.26 6.53 -32.66
C TYR A 453 -0.43 7.59 -31.56
N ASN A 454 0.26 7.44 -30.42
CA ASN A 454 0.19 8.42 -29.34
C ASN A 454 0.99 9.69 -29.68
N CYS A 455 0.59 10.80 -29.07
CA CYS A 455 1.27 12.08 -29.24
C CYS A 455 2.78 11.96 -28.87
N PRO A 456 3.71 12.52 -29.68
CA PRO A 456 5.15 12.46 -29.40
C PRO A 456 5.56 12.99 -28.02
N ALA A 457 4.81 13.96 -27.48
CA ALA A 457 5.03 14.47 -26.13
C ALA A 457 4.70 13.43 -25.06
N ILE A 458 3.64 12.64 -25.25
CA ILE A 458 3.24 11.56 -24.34
C ILE A 458 4.30 10.45 -24.37
N GLN A 459 4.72 10.03 -25.58
CA GLN A 459 5.79 9.03 -25.74
C GLN A 459 7.08 9.47 -25.03
N SER A 460 7.50 10.72 -25.25
CA SER A 460 8.70 11.28 -24.62
C SER A 460 8.60 11.29 -23.09
N GLN A 461 7.44 11.69 -22.54
CA GLN A 461 7.23 11.75 -21.10
C GLN A 461 7.08 10.34 -20.48
N ALA A 462 6.46 9.40 -21.19
CA ALA A 462 6.36 8.00 -20.77
C ALA A 462 7.74 7.35 -20.67
N LEU A 463 8.65 7.62 -21.62
CA LEU A 463 10.04 7.17 -21.54
C LEU A 463 10.75 7.69 -20.28
N LEU A 464 10.53 8.94 -19.89
CA LEU A 464 11.10 9.50 -18.66
C LEU A 464 10.56 8.84 -17.39
N VAL A 465 9.26 8.52 -17.37
CA VAL A 465 8.65 7.74 -16.29
C VAL A 465 9.23 6.33 -16.25
N LEU A 466 9.40 5.69 -17.41
CA LEU A 466 9.98 4.35 -17.53
C LEU A 466 11.42 4.32 -17.00
N VAL A 467 12.28 5.27 -17.38
CA VAL A 467 13.62 5.41 -16.79
C VAL A 467 13.54 5.51 -15.27
N SER A 468 12.65 6.36 -14.76
CA SER A 468 12.49 6.58 -13.31
C SER A 468 11.98 5.33 -12.57
N ALA A 469 11.12 4.54 -13.21
CA ALA A 469 10.57 3.29 -12.68
C ALA A 469 11.61 2.16 -12.67
N LEU A 470 12.51 2.12 -13.66
CA LEU A 470 13.55 1.08 -13.77
C LEU A 470 14.82 1.41 -12.98
N LEU A 471 15.03 2.70 -12.66
CA LEU A 471 16.23 3.17 -11.99
C LEU A 471 16.46 2.45 -10.65
N ALA A 472 17.63 1.83 -10.52
CA ALA A 472 18.06 1.05 -9.35
C ALA A 472 17.07 -0.06 -8.93
N THR A 473 16.22 -0.53 -9.85
CA THR A 473 15.17 -1.53 -9.57
C THR A 473 15.22 -2.67 -10.59
N PRO A 474 16.21 -3.60 -10.50
CA PRO A 474 16.40 -4.67 -11.48
C PRO A 474 15.15 -5.53 -11.72
N GLN A 475 14.34 -5.73 -10.68
CA GLN A 475 13.06 -6.44 -10.75
C GLN A 475 12.11 -5.82 -11.79
N ASN A 476 11.97 -4.49 -11.78
CA ASN A 476 11.12 -3.80 -12.75
C ASN A 476 11.68 -3.94 -14.16
N THR A 477 13.01 -3.94 -14.31
CA THR A 477 13.66 -4.18 -15.61
C THR A 477 13.37 -5.57 -16.13
N ARG A 478 13.30 -6.59 -15.24
CA ARG A 478 12.91 -7.95 -15.64
C ARG A 478 11.47 -8.02 -16.14
N ILE A 479 10.55 -7.31 -15.48
CA ILE A 479 9.14 -7.24 -15.91
C ILE A 479 9.02 -6.48 -17.23
N PHE A 480 9.73 -5.36 -17.40
CA PHE A 480 9.78 -4.62 -18.66
C PHE A 480 10.23 -5.51 -19.83
N GLU A 481 11.28 -6.31 -19.64
CA GLU A 481 11.74 -7.23 -20.68
C GLU A 481 10.79 -8.41 -20.92
N HIS A 482 10.16 -8.92 -19.87
CA HIS A 482 9.15 -9.98 -19.96
C HIS A 482 7.93 -9.54 -20.77
N MET A 483 7.54 -8.28 -20.62
CA MET A 483 6.44 -7.62 -21.33
C MET A 483 6.84 -7.13 -22.74
N ASP A 484 7.88 -7.70 -23.35
CA ASP A 484 8.41 -7.31 -24.67
C ASP A 484 8.77 -5.83 -24.80
N GLY A 485 9.09 -5.15 -23.69
CA GLY A 485 9.36 -3.71 -23.69
C GLY A 485 10.54 -3.30 -24.57
N LEU A 486 11.54 -4.18 -24.73
CA LEU A 486 12.66 -3.96 -25.67
C LEU A 486 12.18 -3.96 -27.13
N LEU A 487 11.25 -4.84 -27.48
CA LEU A 487 10.64 -4.86 -28.82
C LEU A 487 9.84 -3.59 -29.03
N THR A 488 9.03 -3.14 -28.06
CA THR A 488 8.26 -1.90 -28.14
C THR A 488 9.15 -0.69 -28.39
N VAL A 489 10.18 -0.50 -27.56
CA VAL A 489 11.14 0.63 -27.67
C VAL A 489 11.89 0.60 -29.00
N THR A 490 12.41 -0.55 -29.42
CA THR A 490 13.20 -0.66 -30.66
C THR A 490 12.33 -0.57 -31.91
N SER A 491 11.09 -1.04 -31.86
CA SER A 491 10.12 -0.87 -32.96
C SER A 491 9.77 0.60 -33.15
N LEU A 492 9.45 1.32 -32.08
CA LEU A 492 9.18 2.75 -32.12
C LEU A 492 10.41 3.55 -32.61
N PHE A 493 11.63 3.13 -32.22
CA PHE A 493 12.87 3.78 -32.66
C PHE A 493 13.12 3.61 -34.17
N LYS A 494 12.80 2.43 -34.72
CA LYS A 494 12.96 2.11 -36.13
C LYS A 494 11.88 2.71 -37.02
N ASP A 495 10.71 3.00 -36.46
CA ASP A 495 9.60 3.58 -37.20
C ASP A 495 10.02 4.90 -37.86
N GLU A 496 9.72 5.03 -39.16
CA GLU A 496 10.04 6.21 -39.96
C GLU A 496 9.18 7.40 -39.56
N GLU A 497 7.95 7.16 -39.08
CA GLU A 497 7.00 8.20 -38.65
C GLU A 497 7.34 8.78 -37.27
N THR A 498 8.16 8.09 -36.47
CA THR A 498 8.59 8.57 -35.16
C THR A 498 9.43 9.84 -35.28
N THR A 499 8.99 10.90 -34.59
CA THR A 499 9.66 12.21 -34.59
C THR A 499 11.10 12.15 -34.05
N GLN A 500 11.95 13.05 -34.54
CA GLN A 500 13.35 13.11 -34.13
C GLN A 500 13.53 13.32 -32.61
N GLY A 501 12.65 14.10 -31.98
CA GLY A 501 12.69 14.31 -30.53
C GLY A 501 12.47 13.02 -29.74
N VAL A 502 11.50 12.20 -30.16
CA VAL A 502 11.23 10.89 -29.54
C VAL A 502 12.38 9.92 -29.81
N LYS A 503 12.97 9.92 -31.02
CA LYS A 503 14.15 9.09 -31.35
C LYS A 503 15.34 9.36 -30.43
N VAL A 504 15.60 10.63 -30.10
CA VAL A 504 16.64 11.01 -29.13
C VAL A 504 16.32 10.44 -27.74
N LYS A 505 15.06 10.52 -27.28
CA LYS A 505 14.65 9.96 -25.97
C LYS A 505 14.71 8.44 -25.92
N LEU A 506 14.36 7.76 -27.01
CA LEU A 506 14.52 6.31 -27.13
C LEU A 506 16.00 5.92 -27.07
N LEU A 507 16.87 6.67 -27.74
CA LEU A 507 18.31 6.45 -27.68
C LEU A 507 18.86 6.66 -26.26
N GLU A 508 18.47 7.74 -25.57
CA GLU A 508 18.81 7.97 -24.15
C GLU A 508 18.36 6.79 -23.26
N PHE A 509 17.15 6.26 -23.51
CA PHE A 509 16.64 5.08 -22.81
C PHE A 509 17.48 3.83 -23.09
N LEU A 510 17.89 3.60 -24.34
CA LEU A 510 18.74 2.46 -24.70
C LEU A 510 20.11 2.54 -24.03
N TYR A 511 20.74 3.72 -23.99
CA TYR A 511 21.97 3.91 -23.21
C TYR A 511 21.74 3.61 -21.74
N PHE A 512 20.65 4.12 -21.14
CA PHE A 512 20.27 3.81 -19.76
C PHE A 512 20.11 2.31 -19.51
N TYR A 513 19.41 1.59 -20.41
CA TYR A 513 19.20 0.15 -20.31
C TYR A 513 20.53 -0.62 -20.35
N LEU A 514 21.48 -0.17 -21.17
CA LEU A 514 22.80 -0.80 -21.31
C LEU A 514 23.77 -0.47 -20.16
N MET A 515 23.48 0.51 -19.29
CA MET A 515 24.33 0.80 -18.13
C MET A 515 24.36 -0.38 -17.14
N PRO A 516 25.48 -0.66 -16.45
CA PRO A 516 25.55 -1.74 -15.46
C PRO A 516 24.47 -1.59 -14.36
N GLU A 517 23.87 -2.71 -13.96
CA GLU A 517 22.97 -2.73 -12.81
C GLU A 517 23.82 -2.73 -11.53
N MET A 518 23.73 -1.66 -10.74
CA MET A 518 24.51 -1.53 -9.52
C MET A 518 24.07 -2.58 -8.50
N PRO A 519 24.96 -3.45 -7.99
CA PRO A 519 24.65 -4.28 -6.83
C PRO A 519 24.45 -3.34 -5.64
N VAL A 520 23.39 -3.55 -4.87
CA VAL A 520 23.09 -2.80 -3.65
C VAL A 520 24.17 -3.12 -2.60
N SER A 521 25.31 -2.46 -2.68
CA SER A 521 26.38 -2.55 -1.70
C SER A 521 26.04 -1.57 -0.59
N GLY A 522 25.71 -2.09 0.60
CA GLY A 522 25.56 -1.27 1.80
C GLY A 522 26.84 -0.46 2.09
N PRO A 523 26.75 0.60 2.90
CA PRO A 523 27.85 1.52 3.13
C PRO A 523 29.05 0.78 3.75
N GLN A 524 30.13 0.63 2.99
CA GLN A 524 31.42 0.14 3.48
C GLN A 524 32.02 1.18 4.42
N ARG A 525 31.85 1.00 5.73
CA ARG A 525 32.78 1.57 6.70
C ARG A 525 34.01 0.68 6.75
N GLY A 526 35.14 1.24 6.32
CA GLY A 526 36.43 0.58 6.28
C GLY A 526 36.83 -0.01 7.64
N ARG A 527 37.41 -1.21 7.58
CA ARG A 527 38.25 -1.71 8.66
C ARG A 527 39.35 -2.60 8.10
N ASP A 528 40.46 -1.96 7.81
CA ASP A 528 41.76 -2.60 7.64
C ASP A 528 42.16 -3.39 8.89
N LYS A 529 42.84 -4.52 8.64
CA LYS A 529 43.68 -5.31 9.56
C LYS A 529 43.01 -5.94 10.78
N VAL A 530 42.56 -7.19 10.62
CA VAL A 530 43.09 -8.34 11.38
C VAL A 530 43.08 -9.57 10.47
N ARG A 531 44.24 -9.94 9.91
CA ARG A 531 44.47 -11.27 9.35
C ARG A 531 44.84 -12.22 10.49
N SER A 532 44.43 -13.48 10.32
CA SER A 532 44.95 -14.69 10.97
C SER A 532 44.23 -15.14 12.23
N ALA A 533 43.25 -16.04 12.05
CA ALA A 533 43.21 -17.37 12.65
C ALA A 533 41.76 -17.89 12.73
N MET A 534 41.25 -18.51 11.66
CA MET A 534 40.42 -19.74 11.73
C MET A 534 40.13 -20.29 10.33
N ASP A 535 41.15 -20.43 9.47
CA ASP A 535 41.05 -21.35 8.34
C ASP A 535 41.33 -22.75 8.86
N ARG A 536 40.25 -23.53 9.07
CA ARG A 536 40.14 -24.99 8.90
C ARG A 536 38.85 -25.53 9.53
N ARG A 537 37.74 -25.43 8.80
CA ARG A 537 36.79 -26.55 8.61
C ARG A 537 35.66 -26.16 7.63
N GLY A 538 35.70 -26.78 6.45
CA GLY A 538 34.54 -27.23 5.67
C GLY A 538 33.47 -26.21 5.26
N SER A 539 33.62 -25.68 4.03
CA SER A 539 32.59 -25.57 2.95
C SER A 539 31.20 -26.08 3.33
N THR A 540 30.12 -25.29 3.28
CA THR A 540 29.55 -24.69 2.05
C THR A 540 28.96 -23.29 2.28
N ASP A 541 29.37 -22.38 1.42
CA ASP A 541 28.93 -20.99 1.26
C ASP A 541 27.64 -20.93 0.42
N ASP A 542 26.59 -20.22 0.88
CA ASP A 542 25.55 -19.68 -0.01
C ASP A 542 24.78 -18.48 0.60
N GLY A 543 25.51 -17.51 1.17
CA GLY A 543 24.91 -16.28 1.73
C GLY A 543 24.81 -15.11 0.73
N SER A 544 25.39 -15.23 -0.46
CA SER A 544 25.58 -14.12 -1.42
C SER A 544 24.60 -14.14 -2.61
N ASN A 545 23.67 -15.09 -2.68
CA ASN A 545 23.01 -15.46 -3.93
C ASN A 545 21.67 -14.74 -4.22
N GLY A 546 21.05 -14.10 -3.22
CA GLY A 546 19.73 -13.46 -3.39
C GLY A 546 19.75 -12.22 -4.28
N VAL A 547 20.75 -11.34 -4.14
CA VAL A 547 20.89 -10.10 -4.94
C VAL A 547 21.34 -10.40 -6.37
N ARG A 548 22.12 -11.47 -6.57
CA ARG A 548 22.57 -11.92 -7.89
C ARG A 548 21.45 -12.55 -8.75
N LYS A 549 20.30 -12.90 -8.16
CA LYS A 549 19.24 -13.65 -8.85
C LYS A 549 18.40 -12.80 -9.82
N HIS A 550 18.43 -11.47 -9.70
CA HIS A 550 17.63 -10.56 -10.56
C HIS A 550 18.46 -9.53 -11.32
N THR A 551 19.76 -9.39 -11.03
CA THR A 551 20.64 -8.48 -11.76
C THR A 551 21.20 -9.13 -13.02
N ARG A 552 21.16 -8.43 -14.16
CA ARG A 552 21.84 -8.88 -15.40
C ARG A 552 23.08 -8.04 -15.69
N SER A 553 24.12 -8.72 -16.17
CA SER A 553 25.34 -8.09 -16.66
C SER A 553 25.09 -7.24 -17.91
N GLN A 554 25.99 -6.29 -18.19
CA GLN A 554 25.91 -5.48 -19.41
C GLN A 554 25.94 -6.34 -20.69
N ALA A 555 26.74 -7.42 -20.70
CA ALA A 555 26.83 -8.33 -21.83
C ALA A 555 25.50 -9.10 -22.08
N GLU A 556 24.82 -9.54 -21.03
CA GLU A 556 23.50 -10.18 -21.16
C GLU A 556 22.45 -9.21 -21.71
N LYS A 557 22.47 -7.95 -21.24
CA LYS A 557 21.57 -6.90 -21.73
C LYS A 557 21.87 -6.52 -23.18
N GLN A 558 23.14 -6.43 -23.56
CA GLN A 558 23.57 -6.25 -24.94
C GLN A 558 23.07 -7.39 -25.84
N HIS A 559 23.21 -8.65 -25.39
CA HIS A 559 22.70 -9.80 -26.13
C HIS A 559 21.17 -9.75 -26.32
N MET A 560 20.43 -9.34 -25.29
CA MET A 560 18.98 -9.19 -25.38
C MET A 560 18.55 -8.09 -26.33
N LEU A 561 19.18 -6.91 -26.24
CA LEU A 561 18.91 -5.80 -27.15
C LEU A 561 19.33 -6.16 -28.59
N GLY A 562 20.40 -6.94 -28.75
CA GLY A 562 20.90 -7.43 -30.04
C GLY A 562 19.91 -8.30 -30.81
N LYS A 563 18.90 -8.88 -30.14
CA LYS A 563 17.79 -9.59 -30.82
C LYS A 563 16.91 -8.65 -31.64
N TYR A 564 16.89 -7.36 -31.28
CA TYR A 564 16.01 -6.36 -31.86
C TYR A 564 16.76 -5.23 -32.56
N LEU A 565 18.06 -5.03 -32.32
CA LEU A 565 18.86 -3.99 -32.95
C LEU A 565 20.21 -4.54 -33.42
N ASN A 566 20.63 -4.21 -34.65
CA ASN A 566 21.84 -4.80 -35.25
C ASN A 566 23.15 -4.13 -34.79
N ASN A 567 23.12 -2.84 -34.43
CA ASN A 567 24.32 -2.04 -34.15
C ASN A 567 24.52 -1.77 -32.65
N VAL A 568 24.21 -2.74 -31.79
CA VAL A 568 24.32 -2.55 -30.33
C VAL A 568 25.77 -2.40 -29.89
N ASP A 569 26.71 -3.03 -30.59
CA ASP A 569 28.15 -2.95 -30.26
C ASP A 569 28.67 -1.51 -30.31
N ALA A 570 28.24 -0.72 -31.31
CA ALA A 570 28.59 0.70 -31.42
C ALA A 570 28.00 1.55 -30.29
N LEU A 571 26.79 1.21 -29.80
CA LEU A 571 26.19 1.89 -28.64
C LEU A 571 26.98 1.59 -27.35
N VAL A 572 27.47 0.36 -27.20
CA VAL A 572 28.27 -0.03 -26.03
C VAL A 572 29.66 0.61 -26.08
N GLU A 573 30.28 0.67 -27.25
CA GLU A 573 31.55 1.38 -27.47
C GLU A 573 31.43 2.87 -27.14
N ASP A 574 30.41 3.54 -27.69
CA ASP A 574 30.14 4.96 -27.39
C ASP A 574 29.86 5.21 -25.90
N LEU A 575 29.16 4.30 -25.22
CA LEU A 575 28.93 4.39 -23.78
C LEU A 575 30.22 4.24 -22.95
N GLN A 576 31.15 3.39 -23.41
CA GLN A 576 32.46 3.21 -22.77
C GLN A 576 33.38 4.41 -22.99
N GLU A 577 33.34 5.03 -24.16
CA GLU A 577 34.12 6.23 -24.49
C GLU A 577 33.58 7.49 -23.81
N SER A 578 32.25 7.64 -23.73
CA SER A 578 31.60 8.83 -23.17
C SER A 578 31.63 8.89 -21.64
N ALA A 579 31.86 7.76 -20.95
CA ALA A 579 31.96 7.61 -19.49
C ALA A 579 31.15 8.62 -18.64
N PRO A 580 29.83 8.79 -18.87
CA PRO A 580 29.08 9.94 -18.35
C PRO A 580 28.93 9.98 -16.82
N PHE A 581 29.26 8.89 -16.09
CA PHE A 581 29.03 8.79 -14.64
C PHE A 581 30.20 8.19 -13.82
N THR A 582 31.37 7.94 -14.41
CA THR A 582 32.53 7.36 -13.66
C THR A 582 33.14 8.31 -12.63
N ASN A 583 32.75 9.59 -12.63
CA ASN A 583 33.25 10.62 -11.70
C ASN A 583 32.31 10.98 -10.55
N VAL A 584 31.20 10.27 -10.34
CA VAL A 584 30.41 10.44 -9.10
C VAL A 584 30.82 9.37 -8.11
N ALA A 585 31.99 9.56 -7.51
CA ALA A 585 32.34 8.88 -6.26
C ALA A 585 31.37 9.36 -5.17
N CYS A 586 30.56 8.45 -4.65
CA CYS A 586 29.78 8.66 -3.41
C CYS A 586 30.70 8.64 -2.19
#